data_AF-A0A7C4JG10-F1
#
_entry.id   AF-A0A7C4JG10-F1
#
_cell.length_a   1.000
_cell.length_b   1.000
_cell.length_c   1.000
_cell.angle_alpha   90.00
_cell.angle_beta   90.00
_cell.angle_gamma   90.00
#
_symmetry.space_group_name_H-M   'P 1'
#
loop_
_entity.id
_entity.type
_entity.pdbx_description
1 polymer ?
#
loop_
_entity_poly.entity_id
_entity_poly.type
_entity_poly.pdbx_seq_one_letter_code
_entity_poly.pdbx_strand_id
1 'polypeptide(L)' 'NIPGVDVVPVKELNAEILAPGTHPGRLTIWTKGAIEALDKMYCKGEAA' A
#
# COMPACT_ATOMS: atom_id res chain seq x y z
N ASN A 1 17.02 5.03 9.01
CA ASN A 1 17.31 4.25 7.79
C ASN A 1 17.55 2.82 8.21
N ILE A 2 16.61 1.90 7.92
CA ILE A 2 16.71 0.48 8.30
C ILE A 2 16.88 -0.34 7.01
N PRO A 3 17.94 -1.15 6.87
CA PRO A 3 18.14 -1.95 5.67
C PRO A 3 17.00 -2.96 5.49
N GLY A 4 16.44 -3.03 4.28
CA GLY A 4 15.34 -3.94 3.94
C GLY A 4 13.93 -3.40 4.25
N VAL A 5 13.82 -2.18 4.76
CA VAL A 5 12.53 -1.51 5.01
C VAL A 5 12.40 -0.31 4.09
N ASP A 6 11.36 -0.33 3.25
CA ASP A 6 10.98 0.81 2.42
C ASP A 6 9.73 1.48 2.99
N VAL A 7 9.73 2.81 3.01
CA VAL A 7 8.59 3.62 3.45
C VAL A 7 8.13 4.46 2.28
N VAL A 8 6.87 4.29 1.89
CA VAL A 8 6.27 4.98 0.75
C VAL A 8 4.92 5.55 1.17
N PRO A 9 4.63 6.83 0.87
CA PRO A 9 3.32 7.40 1.14
C PRO A 9 2.26 6.81 0.20
N VAL A 10 1.03 6.68 0.69
CA VAL A 10 -0.09 6.06 -0.07
C VAL A 10 -0.32 6.70 -1.44
N LYS A 11 -0.05 8.01 -1.57
CA LYS A 11 -0.21 8.76 -2.82
C LYS A 11 0.78 8.33 -3.92
N GLU A 12 1.91 7.74 -3.54
CA GLU A 12 3.00 7.35 -4.45
C GLU A 12 3.18 5.82 -4.49
N LEU A 13 2.20 5.09 -3.95
CA LEU A 13 2.21 3.63 -3.94
C LEU A 13 2.06 3.08 -5.36
N ASN A 14 2.91 2.13 -5.74
CA ASN A 14 2.87 1.49 -7.05
C ASN A 14 2.80 -0.05 -6.92
N ALA A 15 2.48 -0.72 -8.04
CA ALA A 15 2.34 -2.17 -8.08
C ALA A 15 3.67 -2.91 -7.85
N GLU A 16 4.79 -2.39 -8.33
CA GLU A 16 6.11 -3.01 -8.14
C GLU A 16 6.57 -3.00 -6.68
N ILE A 17 6.21 -1.95 -5.93
CA ILE A 17 6.46 -1.86 -4.50
C ILE A 17 5.67 -2.94 -3.77
N LEU A 18 4.44 -3.24 -4.18
CA LEU A 18 3.62 -4.29 -3.55
C LEU A 18 3.94 -5.71 -4.03
N ALA A 19 4.45 -5.82 -5.26
CA ALA A 19 4.72 -7.09 -5.93
C ALA A 19 6.04 -7.02 -6.72
N PRO A 20 7.20 -6.96 -6.03
CA PRO A 20 8.49 -6.89 -6.70
C PRO A 20 8.73 -8.19 -7.49
N GLY A 21 9.08 -8.04 -8.77
CA GLY A 21 9.30 -9.19 -9.66
C GLY A 21 8.03 -9.94 -10.04
N THR A 22 6.86 -9.28 -10.00
CA THR A 22 5.56 -9.89 -10.34
C THR A 22 5.14 -10.99 -9.36
N HIS A 23 5.70 -10.99 -8.15
CA HIS A 23 5.32 -11.89 -7.07
C HIS A 23 4.48 -11.13 -6.05
N PRO A 24 3.15 -11.39 -5.97
CA PRO A 24 2.30 -10.74 -4.99
C PRO A 24 2.61 -11.24 -3.58
N GLY A 25 2.35 -10.40 -2.58
CA GLY A 25 2.46 -10.79 -1.17
C GLY A 25 3.62 -10.17 -0.40
N ARG A 26 4.07 -8.96 -0.80
CA ARG A 26 5.02 -8.22 0.02
C ARG A 26 4.39 -7.91 1.39
N LEU A 27 5.13 -8.23 2.45
CA LEU A 27 4.74 -7.84 3.81
C LEU A 27 4.73 -6.32 3.90
N THR A 28 3.54 -5.75 4.10
CA THR A 28 3.33 -4.30 4.21
C THR A 28 2.69 -3.98 5.55
N ILE A 29 3.18 -2.93 6.20
CA ILE A 29 2.62 -2.41 7.45
C ILE A 29 1.97 -1.08 7.13
N TRP A 30 0.70 -0.97 7.50
CA TRP A 30 -0.11 0.22 7.22
C TRP A 30 -0.37 0.97 8.51
N THR A 31 -0.26 2.29 8.43
CA THR A 31 -0.77 3.16 9.50
C THR A 31 -2.28 3.33 9.31
N LYS A 32 -3.00 3.62 10.40
CA LYS A 32 -4.46 3.86 10.34
C LYS A 32 -4.83 4.93 9.31
N GLY A 33 -4.11 6.05 9.30
CA GLY A 33 -4.34 7.13 8.33
C GLY A 33 -4.02 6.75 6.88
N ALA A 34 -3.12 5.79 6.67
CA ALA A 34 -2.83 5.28 5.34
C ALA A 34 -4.00 4.45 4.78
N ILE A 35 -4.62 3.62 5.62
CA ILE A 35 -5.84 2.88 5.24
C ILE A 35 -7.00 3.84 4.95
N GLU A 36 -7.24 4.83 5.83
CA GLU A 36 -8.29 5.84 5.60
C GLU A 36 -8.07 6.65 4.30
N ALA A 37 -6.80 6.93 3.94
CA ALA A 37 -6.46 7.59 2.69
C ALA A 37 -6.66 6.67 1.48
N LEU A 38 -6.34 5.38 1.61
CA LEU A 38 -6.56 4.38 0.57
C LEU A 38 -8.05 4.20 0.29
N ASP A 39 -8.88 4.14 1.34
CA ASP A 39 -10.34 4.08 1.23
C ASP A 39 -10.89 5.28 0.46
N LYS A 40 -10.40 6.49 0.75
CA LYS A 40 -10.80 7.70 0.01
C LYS A 40 -10.37 7.69 -1.46
N MET A 41 -9.24 7.07 -1.79
CA MET A 41 -8.69 7.07 -3.14
C MET A 41 -9.28 5.98 -4.04
N TYR A 42 -9.48 4.77 -3.52
CA TYR A 42 -9.87 3.60 -4.31
C TYR A 42 -11.26 3.05 -3.96
N CYS A 43 -11.80 3.37 -2.78
CA CYS A 43 -13.11 2.84 -2.39
C CYS A 43 -14.24 3.72 -2.94
N LYS A 44 -14.66 3.39 -4.16
CA LYS A 44 -16.06 3.43 -4.61
C LYS A 44 -16.54 1.99 -4.85
N GLY A 45 -16.38 1.14 -3.84
CA GLY A 45 -16.84 -0.25 -3.86
C GLY A 45 -18.03 -0.40 -2.92
N GLU A 46 -19.20 -0.66 -3.48
CA GLU A 46 -20.44 -0.96 -2.76
C GLU A 46 -20.18 -2.05 -1.71
N ALA A 47 -20.60 -1.78 -0.48
CA ALA A 47 -20.86 -2.83 0.49
C ALA A 47 -22.04 -3.66 -0.05
N ALA A 48 -21.74 -4.79 -0.68
CA ALA A 48 -22.69 -5.85 -0.97
C ALA A 48 -22.70 -6.87 0.17
#